data_AF-A0A3N4IVZ6-F1
#
_entry.id   AF-A0A3N4IVZ6-F1
#
_cell.length_a   1.000
_cell.length_b   1.000
_cell.length_c   1.000
_cell.angle_alpha   90.00
_cell.angle_beta   90.00
_cell.angle_gamma   90.00
#
_symmetry.space_group_name_H-M   'P 1'
#
loop_
_entity.id
_entity.type
_entity.pdbx_description
1 polymer ?
#
loop_
_entity_poly.entity_id
_entity_poly.type
_entity_poly.pdbx_seq_one_letter_code
_entity_poly.pdbx_strand_id
1 'polypeptide(L)'
;MATPYTRFEVELEFVQCLANPFYLNFLAHSKILEDERFKNYITYLQYFRKPEYTKLLTYPVYSLAALTLLQQPGFRAEIMSPGLAMGMLGEVVA
;
A
#
# COMPACT_ATOMS: atom_id res chain seq x y z
N MET A 1 -7.27 14.17 -26.84
CA MET A 1 -5.97 13.75 -26.28
C MET A 1 -6.13 13.72 -24.77
N ALA A 2 -5.95 12.57 -24.12
CA ALA A 2 -5.96 12.51 -22.65
C ALA A 2 -4.68 13.18 -22.13
N THR A 3 -4.80 14.09 -21.18
CA THR A 3 -3.66 14.64 -20.45
C THR A 3 -2.99 13.51 -19.66
N PRO A 4 -1.65 13.42 -19.64
CA PRO A 4 -0.96 12.44 -18.81
C PRO A 4 -1.31 12.67 -17.34
N TYR A 5 -1.46 11.58 -16.58
CA TYR A 5 -1.77 11.65 -15.16
C TYR A 5 -0.73 12.49 -14.41
N THR A 6 -1.21 13.31 -13.48
CA THR A 6 -0.36 14.03 -12.55
C THR A 6 0.31 13.05 -11.59
N ARG A 7 1.48 13.43 -11.06
CA ARG A 7 2.17 12.63 -10.03
C ARG A 7 1.24 12.30 -8.85
N PHE A 8 0.43 13.26 -8.45
CA PHE A 8 -0.53 13.10 -7.36
C PHE A 8 -1.57 12.01 -7.66
N GLU A 9 -2.14 11.99 -8.87
CA GLU A 9 -3.14 10.97 -9.26
C GLU A 9 -2.51 9.57 -9.26
N VAL A 10 -1.28 9.45 -9.79
CA VAL A 10 -0.55 8.17 -9.78
C VAL A 10 -0.26 7.71 -8.34
N GLU A 11 0.12 8.62 -7.46
CA GLU A 11 0.36 8.31 -6.05
C GLU A 11 -0.91 7.92 -5.30
N LEU A 12 -2.02 8.61 -5.59
CA LEU A 12 -3.32 8.33 -5.01
C LEU A 12 -3.82 6.94 -5.43
N GLU A 13 -3.70 6.58 -6.71
CA GLU A 13 -4.02 5.24 -7.20
C GLU A 13 -3.09 4.19 -6.58
N PHE A 14 -1.79 4.46 -6.55
CA PHE A 14 -0.82 3.53 -5.96
C PHE A 14 -1.12 3.23 -4.49
N VAL A 15 -1.39 4.25 -3.67
CA VAL A 15 -1.73 4.06 -2.25
C VAL A 15 -3.02 3.26 -2.10
N GLN A 16 -4.00 3.42 -2.97
CA GLN A 16 -5.22 2.60 -2.96
C GLN A 16 -4.96 1.16 -3.40
N CYS A 17 -4.03 0.91 -4.33
CA CYS A 17 -3.62 -0.44 -4.70
C CYS A 17 -2.99 -1.20 -3.52
N LEU A 18 -2.31 -0.50 -2.59
CA LEU A 18 -1.74 -1.11 -1.39
C LEU A 18 -2.81 -1.69 -0.45
N ALA A 19 -4.07 -1.29 -0.57
CA ALA A 19 -5.18 -1.90 0.17
C ALA A 19 -5.43 -3.37 -0.22
N ASN A 20 -4.94 -3.83 -1.38
CA ASN A 20 -5.10 -5.20 -1.83
C ASN A 20 -3.97 -6.11 -1.27
N PRO A 21 -4.27 -7.09 -0.39
CA PRO A 21 -3.25 -7.96 0.19
C PRO A 21 -2.49 -8.80 -0.84
N PHE A 22 -3.13 -9.20 -1.95
CA PHE A 22 -2.44 -9.92 -3.03
C PHE A 22 -1.45 -9.05 -3.77
N TYR A 23 -1.72 -7.74 -3.87
CA TYR A 23 -0.76 -6.81 -4.45
C TYR A 23 0.46 -6.69 -3.52
N LEU A 24 0.26 -6.55 -2.21
CA LEU A 24 1.36 -6.55 -1.24
C LEU A 24 2.19 -7.85 -1.30
N ASN A 25 1.52 -9.00 -1.42
CA ASN A 25 2.17 -10.30 -1.61
C ASN A 25 3.00 -10.34 -2.90
N PHE A 26 2.47 -9.83 -4.01
CA PHE A 26 3.19 -9.71 -5.28
C PHE A 26 4.43 -8.82 -5.16
N LEU A 27 4.32 -7.68 -4.48
CA LEU A 27 5.48 -6.79 -4.25
C LEU A 27 6.55 -7.47 -3.39
N ALA A 28 6.14 -8.27 -2.40
CA ALA A 28 7.07 -9.04 -1.57
C ALA A 28 7.87 -10.06 -2.41
N HIS A 29 7.20 -10.84 -3.27
CA HIS A 29 7.86 -11.79 -4.18
C HIS A 29 8.80 -11.10 -5.17
N SER A 30 8.47 -9.88 -5.58
CA SER A 30 9.30 -9.04 -6.44
C SER A 30 10.53 -8.46 -5.73
N LYS A 31 10.70 -8.73 -4.42
CA LYS A 31 11.78 -8.25 -3.54
C LYS A 31 11.88 -6.73 -3.41
N ILE A 32 10.88 -5.97 -3.89
CA ILE A 32 10.92 -4.51 -3.85
C ILE A 32 10.69 -3.96 -2.44
N LEU A 33 10.02 -4.72 -1.57
CA LEU A 33 9.69 -4.25 -0.22
C LEU A 33 10.94 -4.03 0.65
N GLU A 34 12.03 -4.73 0.34
CA GLU A 34 13.32 -4.57 1.03
C GLU A 34 14.21 -3.47 0.44
N ASP A 35 13.88 -2.92 -0.73
CA ASP A 35 14.62 -1.83 -1.36
C ASP A 35 14.53 -0.55 -0.51
N GLU A 36 15.67 0.05 -0.18
CA GLU A 36 15.73 1.32 0.57
C GLU A 36 14.94 2.44 -0.11
N ARG A 37 14.93 2.50 -1.44
CA ARG A 37 14.18 3.50 -2.20
C ARG A 37 12.68 3.32 -1.99
N PHE A 38 12.21 2.07 -1.97
CA PHE A 38 10.80 1.76 -1.72
C PHE A 38 10.41 2.11 -0.29
N LYS A 39 11.24 1.74 0.71
CA LYS A 39 10.99 2.09 2.12
C LYS A 39 10.90 3.60 2.32
N ASN A 40 11.84 4.36 1.76
CA ASN A 40 11.80 5.83 1.78
C ASN A 40 10.54 6.38 1.08
N TYR A 41 10.09 5.75 0.00
CA TYR A 41 8.87 6.15 -0.69
C TYR A 41 7.62 5.88 0.14
N ILE A 42 7.53 4.74 0.84
CA ILE A 42 6.43 4.47 1.80
C ILE A 42 6.42 5.50 2.93
N THR A 43 7.58 5.90 3.44
CA THR A 43 7.69 7.00 4.43
C THR A 43 7.18 8.31 3.84
N TYR A 44 7.58 8.64 2.61
CA TYR A 44 7.10 9.82 1.90
C TYR A 44 5.56 9.82 1.77
N LEU A 45 4.96 8.70 1.35
CA LEU A 45 3.52 8.56 1.15
C LEU A 45 2.68 8.67 2.43
N GLN A 46 3.28 8.73 3.62
CA GLN A 46 2.54 8.97 4.87
C GLN A 46 1.81 10.32 4.88
N TYR A 47 2.15 11.25 3.98
CA TYR A 47 1.40 12.51 3.85
C TYR A 47 -0.09 12.28 3.54
N PHE A 48 -0.46 11.15 2.92
CA PHE A 48 -1.86 10.77 2.65
C PHE A 48 -2.71 10.63 3.92
N ARG A 49 -2.10 10.57 5.12
CA ARG A 49 -2.81 10.59 6.40
C ARG A 49 -3.40 11.94 6.77
N LYS A 50 -2.90 13.04 6.19
CA LYS A 50 -3.45 14.36 6.51
C LYS A 50 -4.89 14.44 5.99
N PRO A 51 -5.83 15.04 6.75
CA PRO A 51 -7.26 15.04 6.39
C PRO A 51 -7.57 15.53 4.98
N GLU A 52 -6.78 16.49 4.49
CA GLU A 52 -6.90 17.05 3.14
C GLU A 52 -6.65 16.03 2.01
N TYR A 53 -5.86 14.98 2.25
CA TYR A 53 -5.60 13.90 1.28
C TYR A 53 -6.38 12.63 1.62
N THR A 54 -6.57 12.30 2.89
CA THR A 54 -7.30 11.08 3.31
C THR A 54 -8.70 11.02 2.70
N LYS A 55 -9.38 12.17 2.61
CA LYS A 55 -10.74 12.29 2.02
C LYS A 55 -10.81 11.93 0.54
N LEU A 56 -9.67 11.83 -0.14
CA LEU A 56 -9.57 11.49 -1.56
C LEU A 56 -9.36 9.98 -1.78
N LEU A 57 -9.07 9.22 -0.72
CA LEU A 57 -8.93 7.77 -0.78
C LEU A 57 -10.32 7.11 -0.76
N THR A 58 -10.54 6.14 -1.67
CA THR A 58 -11.75 5.32 -1.70
C THR A 58 -11.80 4.32 -0.53
N TYR A 59 -10.62 3.77 -0.18
CA TYR A 59 -10.45 2.78 0.88
C TYR A 59 -9.46 3.27 1.95
N PRO A 60 -9.77 4.35 2.69
CA PRO A 60 -8.81 5.04 3.54
C PRO A 60 -8.27 4.15 4.66
N VAL A 61 -9.13 3.35 5.31
CA VAL A 61 -8.72 2.47 6.42
C VAL A 61 -7.67 1.46 5.96
N TYR A 62 -7.97 0.71 4.90
CA TYR A 62 -7.08 -0.35 4.39
C TYR A 62 -5.81 0.20 3.75
N SER A 63 -5.91 1.28 2.97
CA SER A 63 -4.75 1.92 2.32
C SER A 63 -3.77 2.46 3.35
N LEU A 64 -4.27 3.15 4.38
CA LEU A 64 -3.42 3.72 5.44
C LEU A 64 -2.89 2.64 6.39
N ALA A 65 -3.66 1.57 6.63
CA ALA A 65 -3.18 0.40 7.37
C ALA A 65 -2.01 -0.25 6.65
N ALA A 66 -2.10 -0.46 5.33
CA ALA A 66 -1.00 -0.99 4.52
C ALA A 66 0.26 -0.11 4.61
N LEU A 67 0.12 1.22 4.55
CA LEU A 67 1.25 2.13 4.76
C LEU A 67 1.87 2.03 6.17
N THR A 68 1.10 1.68 7.19
CA THR A 68 1.64 1.40 8.53
C THR A 68 2.42 0.08 8.53
N LEU A 69 1.79 -0.99 8.04
CA LEU A 69 2.32 -2.35 8.07
C LEU A 69 3.60 -2.48 7.24
N LEU A 70 3.66 -1.83 6.07
CA LEU A 70 4.86 -1.85 5.20
C LEU A 70 6.11 -1.21 5.84
N GLN A 71 5.97 -0.40 6.88
CA GLN A 71 7.13 0.09 7.64
C GLN A 71 7.73 -0.98 8.55
N GLN A 72 6.95 -1.99 8.93
CA GLN A 72 7.38 -3.05 9.82
C GLN A 72 8.16 -4.12 9.03
N PRO A 73 9.44 -4.39 9.38
CA PRO A 73 10.24 -5.40 8.69
C PRO A 73 9.64 -6.80 8.79
N GLY A 74 9.05 -7.16 9.94
CA GLY A 74 8.37 -8.45 10.12
C GLY A 74 7.25 -8.65 9.11
N PHE A 75 6.36 -7.66 8.98
CA PHE A 75 5.26 -7.72 8.02
C PHE A 75 5.74 -7.87 6.56
N ARG A 76 6.80 -7.16 6.15
CA ARG A 76 7.33 -7.27 4.77
C ARG A 76 7.80 -8.68 4.44
N ALA A 77 8.37 -9.38 5.41
CA ALA A 77 8.75 -10.78 5.26
C ALA A 77 7.54 -11.71 5.28
N GLU A 78 6.61 -11.49 6.22
CA GLU A 78 5.45 -12.36 6.44
C GLU A 78 4.42 -12.29 5.29
N ILE A 79 4.21 -11.11 4.68
CA ILE A 79 3.22 -10.91 3.61
C ILE A 79 3.57 -11.65 2.32
N MET A 80 4.80 -12.18 2.21
CA MET A 80 5.18 -13.12 1.15
C MET A 80 4.39 -14.45 1.25
N SER A 81 3.95 -14.82 2.46
CA SER A 81 3.09 -16.00 2.65
C SER A 81 1.70 -15.78 2.05
N PRO A 82 1.21 -16.66 1.16
CA PRO A 82 -0.15 -16.59 0.64
C PRO A 82 -1.22 -16.66 1.74
N GLY A 83 -0.93 -17.37 2.85
CA GLY A 83 -1.86 -17.52 3.97
C GLY A 83 -2.17 -16.20 4.67
N LEU A 84 -1.17 -15.32 4.83
CA LEU A 84 -1.37 -14.00 5.42
C LEU A 84 -2.20 -13.11 4.49
N ALA A 85 -1.90 -13.11 3.19
CA ALA A 85 -2.67 -12.33 2.21
C ALA A 85 -4.15 -12.76 2.15
N MET A 86 -4.42 -14.07 2.19
CA MET A 86 -5.78 -14.59 2.26
C MET A 86 -6.50 -14.21 3.56
N GLY A 87 -5.80 -14.26 4.70
CA GLY A 87 -6.35 -13.85 6.00
C GLY A 87 -6.77 -12.38 6.00
N MET A 88 -5.89 -11.50 5.52
CA MET A 88 -6.19 -10.07 5.39
C MET A 88 -7.37 -9.80 4.45
N LEU A 89 -7.52 -10.56 3.37
CA LEU A 89 -8.68 -10.42 2.48
C LEU A 89 -9.98 -10.86 3.17
N GLY A 90 -9.93 -11.92 3.98
CA GLY A 90 -11.06 -12.37 4.78
C GLY A 90 -11.59 -11.28 5.71
N GLU A 91 -10.69 -10.51 6.33
CA GLU A 91 -11.06 -9.36 7.20
C GLU A 91 -11.64 -8.16 6.42
N VAL A 92 -11.30 -8.00 5.14
CA VAL A 92 -11.82 -6.91 4.30
C VAL A 92 -13.25 -7.21 3.79
N VAL A 93 -13.57 -8.50 3.61
CA VAL A 93 -14.84 -8.97 3.02
C VAL A 93 -15.86 -9.40 4.09
N ALA A 94 -15.42 -9.64 5.32
CA ALA A 94 -16.27 -9.96 6.47
C ALA A 94 -16.93 -8.71 7.07
#